data_AF-A0A1X7A0D4-F1
#
_entry.id   AF-A0A1X7A0D4-F1
#
_cell.length_a   1.000
_cell.length_b   1.000
_cell.length_c   1.000
_cell.angle_alpha   90.00
_cell.angle_beta   90.00
_cell.angle_gamma   90.00
#
_symmetry.space_group_name_H-M   'P 1'
#
loop_
_entity.id
_entity.type
_entity.pdbx_description
1 polymer ?
#
loop_
_entity_poly.entity_id
_entity_poly.type
_entity_poly.pdbx_seq_one_letter_code
_entity_poly.pdbx_strand_id
1 'polypeptide(L)' 'MRLAVPSQARTDVAGYLASATTRWRVYRRTVSELSRLSDRDLADLGFARSQIREIARDAATRAVAR' A
#
# COMPACT_ATOMS: atom_id res chain seq x y z
N MET A 1 31.80 23.90 17.99
CA MET A 1 31.00 22.67 18.08
C MET A 1 29.55 23.05 18.37
N ARG A 2 28.72 23.15 17.33
CA ARG A 2 27.28 23.47 17.44
C ARG A 2 26.51 22.31 16.82
N LEU A 3 25.91 21.48 17.67
CA LEU A 3 25.02 20.40 17.22
C LEU A 3 23.73 21.07 16.71
N ALA A 4 23.56 21.12 15.40
CA ALA A 4 22.26 21.37 14.80
C ALA A 4 21.46 20.07 14.97
N VAL A 5 20.53 20.05 15.92
CA VAL A 5 19.60 18.94 16.08
C VAL A 5 18.39 19.22 15.19
N PRO A 6 18.14 18.47 14.10
CA PRO A 6 16.90 18.58 13.34
C PRO A 6 15.79 17.93 14.17
N SER A 7 15.11 18.72 15.00
CA SER A 7 13.96 18.26 15.77
C SER A 7 12.74 19.08 15.36
N GLN A 8 12.00 18.53 14.39
CA GLN A 8 10.53 18.57 14.32
C GLN A 8 10.09 17.99 12.98
N ALA A 9 10.00 16.66 12.91
CA ALA A 9 9.03 16.05 12.03
C ALA A 9 7.64 16.44 12.55
N ARG A 10 7.13 17.59 12.09
CA ARG A 10 5.74 17.96 12.33
C ARG A 10 4.89 16.83 11.75
N THR A 11 4.18 16.12 12.60
CA THR A 11 3.19 15.13 12.19
C THR A 11 2.08 15.89 11.48
N ASP A 12 2.21 16.06 10.17
CA ASP A 12 1.20 16.71 9.36
C ASP A 12 -0.01 15.78 9.28
N VAL A 13 -1.07 16.12 10.01
CA VAL A 13 -2.30 15.32 10.07
C VAL A 13 -2.93 15.20 8.69
N ALA A 14 -2.89 16.28 7.89
CA ALA A 14 -3.41 16.27 6.53
C ALA A 14 -2.67 15.24 5.65
N GLY A 15 -1.34 15.24 5.66
CA GLY A 15 -0.49 14.30 4.95
C GLY A 15 -0.64 12.86 5.44
N TYR A 16 -0.82 12.66 6.75
CA TYR A 16 -1.14 11.34 7.31
C TYR A 16 -2.47 10.81 6.79
N LEU A 17 -3.52 11.63 6.82
CA LEU A 17 -4.86 11.27 6.34
C LEU A 17 -4.90 11.05 4.83
N ALA A 18 -4.19 11.89 4.07
CA ALA A 18 -4.02 11.72 2.62
C ALA A 18 -3.34 10.39 2.30
N SER A 19 -2.25 10.06 3.01
CA SER A 19 -1.55 8.78 2.86
C SER A 19 -2.43 7.58 3.23
N ALA A 20 -3.20 7.68 4.32
CA ALA A 20 -4.13 6.63 4.74
C ALA A 20 -5.22 6.39 3.67
N THR A 21 -5.75 7.47 3.10
CA THR A 21 -6.74 7.41 2.02
C THR A 21 -6.17 6.75 0.77
N THR A 22 -4.96 7.12 0.35
CA THR A 22 -4.27 6.52 -0.79
C THR A 22 -4.03 5.03 -0.58
N ARG A 23 -3.50 4.63 0.59
CA ARG A 23 -3.31 3.21 0.94
C ARG A 23 -4.61 2.41 0.84
N TRP A 24 -5.70 2.94 1.40
CA TRP A 24 -7.00 2.27 1.37
C TRP A 24 -7.55 2.12 -0.05
N ARG A 25 -7.45 3.16 -0.88
CA ARG A 25 -7.88 3.11 -2.29
C ARG A 25 -7.12 2.05 -3.08
N VAL A 26 -5.78 2.04 -2.96
CA VAL A 26 -4.93 1.06 -3.65
C VAL A 26 -5.24 -0.35 -3.18
N TYR A 27 -5.31 -0.58 -1.86
CA TYR A 27 -5.65 -1.88 -1.31
C TYR A 27 -6.98 -2.42 -1.87
N ARG A 28 -8.06 -1.61 -1.79
CA ARG A 28 -9.38 -2.05 -2.25
C ARG A 28 -9.41 -2.30 -3.74
N ARG A 29 -8.73 -1.47 -4.53
CA ARG A 29 -8.61 -1.65 -5.98
C ARG A 29 -7.90 -2.96 -6.30
N THR A 30 -6.72 -3.20 -5.72
CA THR A 30 -5.95 -4.42 -5.95
C THR A 30 -6.71 -5.68 -5.53
N VAL A 31 -7.38 -5.67 -4.36
CA VAL A 31 -8.23 -6.79 -3.96
C VAL A 31 -9.36 -7.01 -4.97
N SER A 32 -10.06 -5.95 -5.39
CA SER A 32 -11.17 -6.07 -6.33
C SER A 32 -10.73 -6.57 -7.70
N GLU A 33 -9.59 -6.11 -8.20
CA GLU A 33 -9.05 -6.52 -9.51
C GLU A 33 -8.60 -7.99 -9.47
N LEU A 34 -7.77 -8.37 -8.50
CA LEU A 34 -7.28 -9.74 -8.39
C LEU A 34 -8.39 -10.74 -8.04
N SER A 35 -9.38 -10.34 -7.25
CA SER A 35 -10.49 -11.24 -6.88
C SER A 35 -11.40 -11.59 -8.07
N ARG A 36 -11.39 -10.77 -9.13
CA ARG A 36 -12.14 -11.03 -10.38
C ARG A 36 -11.45 -12.03 -11.30
N LEU A 37 -10.16 -12.29 -11.08
CA LEU A 37 -9.41 -13.28 -11.84
C LEU A 37 -9.78 -14.70 -11.38
N SER A 38 -9.71 -15.67 -12.30
CA SER A 38 -9.89 -17.09 -11.95
C SER A 38 -8.66 -17.64 -11.22
N ASP A 39 -8.77 -18.82 -10.61
CA ASP A 39 -7.62 -19.46 -9.96
C ASP A 39 -6.51 -19.82 -10.96
N ARG A 40 -6.86 -20.09 -12.22
CA ARG A 40 -5.90 -20.31 -13.30
C ARG A 40 -5.17 -19.02 -13.66
N ASP A 41 -5.89 -17.93 -13.88
CA ASP A 41 -5.27 -16.64 -14.21
C ASP A 41 -4.33 -16.18 -13.09
N LEU A 42 -4.71 -16.38 -11.83
CA LEU A 42 -3.85 -16.11 -10.68
C LEU A 42 -2.61 -17.01 -10.67
N ALA A 43 -2.76 -18.30 -10.94
CA ALA A 43 -1.66 -19.26 -11.02
C ALA A 43 -0.69 -18.94 -12.17
N ASP A 44 -1.20 -18.49 -13.32
CA ASP A 44 -0.40 -18.07 -14.47
C ASP A 44 0.44 -16.82 -14.15
N LEU A 45 -0.07 -15.95 -13.28
CA LEU A 45 0.68 -14.82 -12.71
C LEU A 45 1.62 -15.22 -11.57
N GLY A 46 1.60 -16.48 -11.13
CA GLY A 46 2.45 -17.01 -10.08
C GLY A 46 1.94 -16.77 -8.64
N PHE A 47 0.64 -16.52 -8.45
CA PHE A 47 0.05 -16.26 -7.13
C PHE A 47 -1.14 -17.17 -6.81
N ALA A 48 -1.28 -17.55 -5.54
CA ALA A 48 -2.48 -18.18 -5.02
C ALA A 48 -3.53 -17.14 -4.58
N ARG A 49 -4.82 -17.51 -4.63
CA ARG A 49 -5.92 -16.63 -4.19
C ARG A 49 -5.78 -16.16 -2.73
N SER A 50 -5.17 -16.95 -1.86
CA SER A 50 -4.87 -16.57 -0.48
C SER A 50 -3.91 -15.38 -0.36
N GLN A 51 -3.03 -15.19 -1.35
CA GLN A 51 -2.02 -14.13 -1.36
C GLN A 51 -2.56 -12.77 -1.77
N ILE A 52 -3.78 -12.69 -2.34
CA ILE A 52 -4.38 -11.42 -2.81
C ILE A 52 -4.34 -10.33 -1.73
N ARG A 53 -4.65 -10.67 -0.47
CA ARG A 53 -4.65 -9.70 0.62
C ARG A 53 -3.25 -9.22 0.99
N GLU A 54 -2.23 -10.06 0.84
CA GLU A 54 -0.84 -9.70 1.10
C GLU A 54 -0.32 -8.78 -0.01
N ILE A 55 -0.51 -9.17 -1.27
CA ILE A 55 -0.15 -8.39 -2.46
C ILE A 55 -0.79 -6.99 -2.41
N ALA A 56 -2.07 -6.92 -2.06
CA ALA A 56 -2.78 -5.65 -1.94
C ALA A 56 -2.22 -4.74 -0.83
N ARG A 57 -1.75 -5.31 0.29
CA ARG A 57 -1.11 -4.54 1.38
C ARG A 57 0.26 -4.02 0.96
N ASP A 58 1.02 -4.85 0.27
CA ASP A 58 2.33 -4.47 -0.25
C ASP A 58 2.21 -3.34 -1.29
N ALA A 59 1.30 -3.49 -2.26
CA ALA A 59 1.00 -2.45 -3.25
C ALA A 59 0.57 -1.13 -2.59
N ALA A 60 -0.30 -1.19 -1.57
CA ALA A 60 -0.74 -0.02 -0.82
C ALA A 60 0.42 0.68 -0.09
N THR A 61 1.33 -0.09 0.52
CA THR A 61 2.53 0.44 1.20
C THR A 61 3.45 1.15 0.22
N ARG A 62 3.73 0.54 -0.95
CA ARG A 62 4.59 1.14 -1.98
C ARG A 62 3.99 2.41 -2.60
N ALA A 63 2.67 2.54 -2.65
CA ALA A 63 1.99 3.69 -3.26
C ALA A 63 2.15 5.01 -2.50
N VAL A 64 2.54 4.96 -1.21
CA VAL A 64 2.78 6.15 -0.38
C VAL A 64 4.25 6.36 -0.03
N ALA A 65 5.13 5.45 -0.45
CA ALA A 65 6.57 5.51 -0.21
C ALA A 65 7.36 6.10 -1.40
N ARG A 66 6.66 6.58 -2.44
CA ARG A 66 7.22 7.27 -3.62
C ARG A 66 6.94 8.76 -3.49
#